data_AF-A0A974NXG3-F1
#
_entry.id   AF-A0A974NXG3-F1
#
_cell.length_a   1.000
_cell.length_b   1.000
_cell.length_c   1.000
_cell.angle_alpha   90.00
_cell.angle_beta   90.00
_cell.angle_gamma   90.00
#
_symmetry.space_group_name_H-M   'P 1'
#
loop_
_entity.id
_entity.type
_entity.pdbx_description
1 polymer ?
#
loop_
_entity_poly.entity_id
_entity_poly.type
_entity_poly.pdbx_seq_one_letter_code
_entity_poly.pdbx_strand_id
1 'polypeptide(L)'
;MASRGAKRGRGVKAPRAVDGKAGAARAGAGRKPVAKASEEIVVDAVPDVVVSLRPRSDGWTPIRQRAFLRYLSELGSVTDACKRVGLSRTSAQRLRNRSAEFAEAWDKAVAMVAPILEQAAFERGVEGWDEPIFQGGVQVGVKRRYSDASLRMLMQARTRAEAAGMTMPDLATASIETLNAFAEKAARHAGGTFLEKGHGMSQAEVDAALMKRLDDLATHRRSKVEQCGKVWLEGGGYSPEMTVEEAKKFWDEE
;
A
#
# COMPACT_ATOMS: atom_id res chain seq x y z
N MET A 1 -20.26 18.08 67.00
CA MET A 1 -19.41 18.15 68.21
C MET A 1 -18.60 16.87 68.28
N ALA A 2 -17.27 17.03 68.32
CA ALA A 2 -16.21 16.22 68.96
C ALA A 2 -16.41 14.69 69.15
N SER A 3 -15.40 13.81 69.08
CA SER A 3 -13.95 13.83 68.81
C SER A 3 -13.43 12.43 69.23
N ARG A 4 -12.21 12.07 68.77
CA ARG A 4 -11.30 10.99 69.22
C ARG A 4 -11.55 9.61 68.60
N GLY A 5 -10.61 8.90 67.97
CA GLY A 5 -9.16 9.08 67.83
C GLY A 5 -8.39 7.91 68.46
N ALA A 6 -7.85 6.98 67.65
CA ALA A 6 -6.73 6.07 67.98
C ALA A 6 -6.30 5.36 66.68
N LYS A 7 -5.24 5.76 65.96
CA LYS A 7 -3.78 5.55 66.13
C LYS A 7 -3.28 4.08 66.17
N ARG A 8 -2.56 3.73 65.08
CA ARG A 8 -1.20 3.14 64.98
C ARG A 8 -1.02 1.62 64.76
N GLY A 9 -0.34 1.30 63.65
CA GLY A 9 0.57 0.15 63.47
C GLY A 9 1.30 0.23 62.11
N ARG A 10 2.49 0.85 62.05
CA ARG A 10 3.80 0.25 61.66
C ARG A 10 3.71 -0.68 60.43
N GLY A 11 4.32 -0.44 59.27
CA GLY A 11 5.62 0.18 58.99
C GLY A 11 6.62 -0.92 58.62
N VAL A 12 6.81 -1.20 57.33
CA VAL A 12 8.04 -1.82 56.80
C VAL A 12 8.36 -1.18 55.44
N LYS A 13 9.45 -0.41 55.42
CA LYS A 13 10.12 0.11 54.22
C LYS A 13 11.02 -0.97 53.62
N ALA A 14 11.17 -0.91 52.30
CA ALA A 14 12.11 -1.68 51.48
C ALA A 14 13.58 -1.59 51.92
N PRO A 15 14.44 -2.46 51.36
CA PRO A 15 15.77 -2.02 50.94
C PRO A 15 15.91 -2.02 49.40
N ARG A 16 16.45 -0.90 48.92
CA ARG A 16 17.15 -0.77 47.63
C ARG A 16 18.40 -1.65 47.64
N ALA A 17 18.64 -2.38 46.56
CA ALA A 17 19.97 -2.84 46.20
C ALA A 17 20.38 -2.15 44.90
N VAL A 18 21.40 -1.31 45.00
CA VAL A 18 22.24 -0.80 43.91
C VAL A 18 23.34 -1.82 43.76
N ASP A 19 23.65 -2.27 42.54
CA ASP A 19 25.01 -2.64 42.16
C ASP A 19 25.16 -2.67 40.64
N GLY A 20 26.38 -2.36 40.21
CA GLY A 20 26.73 -1.88 38.90
C GLY A 20 27.17 -2.94 37.88
N LYS A 21 27.33 -2.41 36.66
CA LYS A 21 27.89 -2.98 35.43
C LYS A 21 28.84 -4.20 35.56
N ALA A 22 28.62 -5.16 34.66
CA ALA A 22 29.70 -5.78 33.89
C ALA A 22 29.20 -6.12 32.48
N GLY A 23 29.98 -5.77 31.47
CA GLY A 23 29.67 -6.05 30.07
C GLY A 23 29.80 -7.54 29.76
N ALA A 24 28.84 -8.06 29.00
CA ALA A 24 28.93 -9.35 28.36
C ALA A 24 28.74 -9.14 26.85
N ALA A 25 29.82 -9.36 26.10
CA ALA A 25 29.83 -9.43 24.66
C ALA A 25 28.79 -10.45 24.19
N ARG A 26 27.81 -10.02 23.40
CA ARG A 26 26.87 -10.94 22.77
C ARG A 26 27.50 -11.45 21.48
N ALA A 27 28.12 -12.63 21.59
CA ALA A 27 28.61 -13.42 20.48
C ALA A 27 27.53 -13.61 19.41
N GLY A 28 27.93 -13.47 18.15
CA GLY A 28 27.07 -13.62 16.98
C GLY A 28 26.51 -15.03 16.85
N ALA A 29 25.21 -15.17 17.05
CA ALA A 29 24.47 -16.33 16.59
C ALA A 29 24.28 -16.20 15.08
N GLY A 30 25.01 -17.04 14.33
CA GLY A 30 24.95 -17.11 12.87
C GLY A 30 23.53 -17.28 12.36
N ARG A 31 23.03 -16.29 11.63
CA ARG A 31 21.78 -16.40 10.89
C ARG A 31 22.09 -17.12 9.57
N LYS A 32 21.65 -18.39 9.48
CA LYS A 32 21.72 -19.18 8.24
C LYS A 32 21.06 -18.41 7.08
N PRO A 33 21.58 -18.53 5.84
CA PRO A 33 21.02 -17.85 4.69
C PRO A 33 19.68 -18.49 4.33
N VAL A 34 18.60 -17.70 4.31
CA VAL A 34 17.32 -18.17 3.75
C VAL A 34 17.46 -18.11 2.23
N ALA A 35 17.46 -19.29 1.62
CA ALA A 35 17.58 -19.51 0.20
C ALA A 35 16.40 -18.91 -0.60
N LYS A 36 16.69 -18.62 -1.86
CA LYS A 36 15.87 -17.94 -2.86
C LYS A 36 14.49 -18.58 -3.05
N ALA A 37 13.47 -17.73 -3.17
CA ALA A 37 12.33 -17.90 -4.06
C ALA A 37 12.04 -16.53 -4.68
N SER A 38 12.79 -16.27 -5.75
CA SER A 38 12.51 -15.26 -6.76
C SER A 38 11.52 -15.88 -7.73
N GLU A 39 10.26 -15.49 -7.66
CA GLU A 39 9.26 -15.86 -8.64
C GLU A 39 8.34 -14.65 -8.83
N GLU A 40 8.05 -14.34 -10.08
CA GLU A 40 7.67 -13.05 -10.65
C GLU A 40 6.64 -12.26 -9.85
N ILE A 41 6.93 -10.97 -9.67
CA ILE A 41 6.11 -10.09 -8.84
C ILE A 41 5.70 -8.91 -9.69
N VAL A 42 4.41 -8.89 -10.02
CA VAL A 42 3.72 -7.88 -10.83
C VAL A 42 4.08 -6.47 -10.33
N VAL A 43 4.63 -5.66 -11.23
CA VAL A 43 5.50 -4.51 -10.90
C VAL A 43 4.80 -3.14 -10.92
N ASP A 44 3.49 -3.07 -11.18
CA ASP A 44 2.94 -1.82 -11.76
C ASP A 44 2.22 -0.85 -10.80
N ALA A 45 2.10 -1.13 -9.49
CA ALA A 45 1.34 -0.25 -8.59
C ALA A 45 2.12 0.36 -7.41
N VAL A 46 3.30 -0.19 -7.05
CA VAL A 46 4.06 0.31 -5.90
C VAL A 46 5.03 1.39 -6.36
N PRO A 47 5.03 2.60 -5.76
CA PRO A 47 5.95 3.65 -6.17
C PRO A 47 7.40 3.18 -6.06
N ASP A 48 8.14 3.27 -7.18
CA ASP A 48 9.54 2.85 -7.27
C ASP A 48 10.50 3.87 -6.65
N VAL A 49 10.23 4.26 -5.39
CA VAL A 49 11.09 5.19 -4.66
C VAL A 49 12.16 4.40 -3.94
N VAL A 50 13.38 4.52 -4.45
CA VAL A 50 14.58 3.92 -3.89
C VAL A 50 15.50 5.03 -3.38
N VAL A 51 15.65 5.10 -2.06
CA VAL A 51 16.66 5.97 -1.45
C VAL A 51 18.01 5.29 -1.54
N SER A 52 18.97 5.91 -2.25
CA SER A 52 20.34 5.42 -2.26
C SER A 52 21.02 5.72 -0.91
N LEU A 53 21.19 4.68 -0.10
CA LEU A 53 21.92 4.76 1.16
C LEU A 53 23.31 4.18 1.00
N ARG A 54 24.24 4.55 1.91
CA ARG A 54 25.57 3.94 1.97
C ARG A 54 25.42 2.40 1.95
N PRO A 55 26.01 1.71 0.97
CA PRO A 55 25.79 0.28 0.80
C PRO A 55 26.35 -0.46 2.01
N ARG A 56 25.44 -1.13 2.73
CA ARG A 56 25.76 -2.13 3.75
C ARG A 56 25.00 -3.39 3.39
N SER A 57 25.65 -4.55 3.45
CA SER A 57 25.07 -5.85 3.07
C SER A 57 23.87 -6.25 3.95
N ASP A 58 23.81 -5.76 5.18
CA ASP A 58 22.74 -5.96 6.15
C ASP A 58 21.72 -4.81 6.21
N GLY A 59 21.93 -3.75 5.42
CA GLY A 59 21.19 -2.50 5.51
C GLY A 59 19.93 -2.43 4.65
N TRP A 60 19.43 -1.20 4.52
CA TRP A 60 18.35 -0.81 3.63
C TRP A 60 18.88 -0.70 2.20
N THR A 61 18.90 -1.81 1.48
CA THR A 61 19.18 -1.82 0.04
C THR A 61 17.95 -1.40 -0.77
N PRO A 62 18.12 -0.91 -2.00
CA PRO A 62 17.02 -0.65 -2.93
C PRO A 62 15.98 -1.77 -3.02
N ILE A 63 16.47 -3.00 -3.18
CA ILE A 63 15.63 -4.20 -3.29
C ILE A 63 14.78 -4.39 -2.02
N ARG A 64 15.38 -4.18 -0.84
CA ARG A 64 14.67 -4.30 0.44
C ARG A 64 13.67 -3.16 0.67
N GLN A 65 13.96 -1.95 0.19
CA GLN A 65 13.02 -0.83 0.25
C GLN A 65 11.78 -1.12 -0.60
N ARG A 66 11.97 -1.55 -1.86
CA ARG A 66 10.87 -1.97 -2.75
C ARG A 66 10.05 -3.13 -2.17
N ALA A 67 10.72 -4.18 -1.71
CA ALA A 67 10.06 -5.34 -1.10
C ALA A 67 9.27 -4.93 0.14
N PHE A 68 9.81 -4.04 0.97
CA PHE A 68 9.14 -3.52 2.14
C PHE A 68 7.87 -2.75 1.78
N LEU A 69 7.96 -1.80 0.84
CA LEU A 69 6.82 -0.99 0.39
C LEU A 69 5.73 -1.86 -0.22
N ARG A 70 6.11 -2.90 -0.98
CA ARG A 70 5.16 -3.87 -1.54
C ARG A 70 4.44 -4.67 -0.45
N TYR A 71 5.16 -5.25 0.51
CA TYR A 71 4.50 -5.98 1.59
C TYR A 71 3.64 -5.05 2.47
N LEU A 72 4.01 -3.79 2.59
CA LEU A 72 3.21 -2.80 3.29
C LEU A 72 1.90 -2.50 2.56
N SER A 73 1.94 -2.39 1.23
CA SER A 73 0.74 -2.16 0.40
C SER A 73 -0.17 -3.38 0.28
N GLU A 74 0.35 -4.58 0.46
CA GLU A 74 -0.46 -5.81 0.47
C GLU A 74 -1.09 -6.07 1.84
N LEU A 75 -0.36 -5.84 2.94
CA LEU A 75 -0.75 -6.31 4.28
C LEU A 75 -1.25 -5.20 5.20
N GLY A 76 -0.81 -3.95 5.00
CA GLY A 76 -1.07 -2.83 5.91
C GLY A 76 -0.45 -2.94 7.29
N SER A 77 0.36 -3.97 7.54
CA SER A 77 1.07 -4.19 8.81
C SER A 77 2.57 -3.96 8.65
N VAL A 78 3.06 -2.89 9.27
CA VAL A 78 4.50 -2.56 9.31
C VAL A 78 5.31 -3.70 9.94
N THR A 79 4.76 -4.34 10.96
CA THR A 79 5.42 -5.44 11.67
C THR A 79 5.61 -6.63 10.73
N ASP A 80 4.59 -6.99 9.95
CA ASP A 80 4.66 -8.15 9.07
C ASP A 80 5.47 -7.85 7.81
N ALA A 81 5.39 -6.64 7.26
CA ALA A 81 6.29 -6.18 6.21
C ALA A 81 7.78 -6.24 6.65
N CYS A 82 8.09 -5.77 7.87
CA CYS A 82 9.44 -5.85 8.43
C CYS A 82 9.92 -7.29 8.61
N LYS A 83 9.05 -8.19 9.10
CA LYS A 83 9.39 -9.61 9.24
C LYS A 83 9.74 -10.26 7.90
N ARG A 84 8.97 -9.97 6.84
CA ARG A 84 9.20 -10.53 5.49
C ARG A 84 10.49 -10.05 4.84
N VAL A 85 10.89 -8.79 5.09
CA VAL A 85 12.17 -8.24 4.59
C VAL A 85 13.34 -8.54 5.53
N GLY A 86 13.07 -9.07 6.73
CA GLY A 86 14.08 -9.41 7.73
C GLY A 86 14.71 -8.20 8.44
N LEU A 87 14.01 -7.06 8.45
CA LEU A 87 14.46 -5.80 9.05
C LEU A 87 13.69 -5.47 10.34
N SER A 88 14.21 -4.54 11.15
CA SER A 88 13.52 -4.11 12.37
C SER A 88 12.54 -2.97 12.11
N ARG A 89 11.43 -2.93 12.86
CA ARG A 89 10.48 -1.81 12.82
C ARG A 89 11.16 -0.47 13.14
N THR A 90 12.06 -0.46 14.12
CA THR A 90 12.80 0.74 14.52
C THR A 90 13.69 1.25 13.38
N SER A 91 14.33 0.37 12.61
CA SER A 91 15.10 0.78 11.42
C SER A 91 14.24 1.31 10.28
N ALA A 92 13.00 0.79 10.14
CA ALA A 92 12.04 1.29 9.15
C ALA A 92 11.58 2.71 9.50
N GLN A 93 11.21 2.94 10.75
CA GLN A 93 10.84 4.28 11.22
C GLN A 93 11.99 5.29 11.10
N ARG A 94 13.23 4.87 11.40
CA ARG A 94 14.42 5.72 11.21
C ARG A 94 14.67 6.06 9.74
N LEU A 95 14.35 5.16 8.81
CA LEU A 95 14.46 5.45 7.38
C LEU A 95 13.41 6.48 6.96
N ARG A 96 12.15 6.25 7.36
CA ARG A 96 11.03 7.18 7.13
C ARG A 96 11.33 8.60 7.62
N ASN A 97 11.91 8.73 8.80
CA ASN A 97 12.21 10.06 9.36
C ASN A 97 13.38 10.78 8.67
N ARG A 98 14.22 10.07 7.90
CA ARG A 98 15.42 10.65 7.25
C ARG A 98 15.25 10.91 5.76
N SER A 99 14.26 10.30 5.13
CA SER A 99 13.98 10.49 3.71
C SER A 99 12.51 10.83 3.52
N ALA A 100 12.25 12.03 3.01
CA ALA A 100 10.92 12.47 2.64
C ALA A 100 10.34 11.59 1.51
N GLU A 101 11.15 11.23 0.52
CA GLU A 101 10.73 10.38 -0.59
C GLU A 101 10.24 9.01 -0.11
N PHE A 102 10.98 8.36 0.80
CA PHE A 102 10.55 7.09 1.38
C PHE A 102 9.31 7.23 2.26
N ALA A 103 9.15 8.37 2.96
CA ALA A 103 7.95 8.65 3.73
C ALA A 103 6.72 8.81 2.83
N GLU A 104 6.85 9.50 1.71
CA GLU A 104 5.78 9.65 0.71
C GLU A 104 5.40 8.29 0.10
N ALA A 105 6.40 7.50 -0.30
CA ALA A 105 6.16 6.15 -0.83
C ALA A 105 5.50 5.22 0.20
N TRP A 106 5.86 5.37 1.47
CA TRP A 106 5.22 4.66 2.58
C TRP A 106 3.75 5.05 2.73
N ASP A 107 3.45 6.34 2.70
CA ASP A 107 2.09 6.84 2.87
C ASP A 107 1.21 6.42 1.68
N LYS A 108 1.76 6.41 0.46
CA LYS A 108 1.11 5.80 -0.73
C LYS A 108 0.86 4.30 -0.54
N ALA A 109 1.84 3.55 -0.03
CA ALA A 109 1.67 2.12 0.23
C ALA A 109 0.55 1.85 1.24
N VAL A 110 0.44 2.65 2.30
CA VAL A 110 -0.65 2.55 3.28
C VAL A 110 -1.99 2.96 2.66
N ALA A 111 -2.02 3.95 1.79
CA ALA A 111 -3.25 4.34 1.09
C ALA A 111 -3.80 3.22 0.19
N MET A 112 -2.93 2.45 -0.46
CA MET A 112 -3.36 1.34 -1.33
C MET A 112 -4.09 0.21 -0.59
N VAL A 113 -3.69 -0.09 0.65
CA VAL A 113 -4.31 -1.19 1.43
C VAL A 113 -5.54 -0.73 2.23
N ALA A 114 -5.72 0.59 2.41
CA ALA A 114 -6.84 1.15 3.15
C ALA A 114 -8.23 0.61 2.72
N PRO A 115 -8.61 0.60 1.42
CA PRO A 115 -9.92 0.09 1.02
C PRO A 115 -10.12 -1.40 1.34
N ILE A 116 -9.06 -2.20 1.26
CA ILE A 116 -9.12 -3.64 1.61
C ILE A 116 -9.36 -3.80 3.11
N LEU A 117 -8.68 -3.02 3.94
CA LEU A 117 -8.88 -3.04 5.39
C LEU A 117 -10.26 -2.52 5.79
N GLU A 118 -10.76 -1.50 5.10
CA GLU A 118 -12.11 -0.97 5.31
C GLU A 118 -13.18 -2.01 5.00
N GLN A 119 -13.06 -2.68 3.85
CA GLN A 119 -13.95 -3.77 3.48
C GLN A 119 -13.92 -4.91 4.52
N ALA A 120 -12.71 -5.34 4.91
CA ALA A 120 -12.57 -6.41 5.89
C ALA A 120 -13.06 -6.00 7.29
N ALA A 121 -13.03 -4.70 7.62
CA ALA A 121 -13.63 -4.16 8.84
C ALA A 121 -15.17 -4.10 8.73
N PHE A 122 -15.70 -3.78 7.55
CA PHE A 122 -17.13 -3.76 7.28
C PHE A 122 -17.73 -5.15 7.42
N GLU A 123 -17.14 -6.16 6.76
CA GLU A 123 -17.56 -7.56 6.88
C GLU A 123 -17.60 -8.00 8.35
N ARG A 124 -16.55 -7.74 9.12
CA ARG A 124 -16.51 -8.10 10.55
C ARG A 124 -17.48 -7.31 11.42
N GLY A 125 -17.76 -6.06 11.07
CA GLY A 125 -18.63 -5.17 11.84
C GLY A 125 -20.11 -5.39 11.55
N VAL A 126 -20.47 -5.57 10.28
CA VAL A 126 -21.86 -5.59 9.79
C VAL A 126 -22.34 -7.01 9.52
N GLU A 127 -21.58 -7.81 8.79
CA GLU A 127 -21.95 -9.20 8.46
C GLU A 127 -21.60 -10.17 9.60
N GLY A 128 -20.57 -9.81 10.36
CA GLY A 128 -20.00 -10.60 11.45
C GLY A 128 -19.07 -11.70 10.95
N TRP A 129 -18.54 -12.49 11.89
CA TRP A 129 -17.72 -13.66 11.63
C TRP A 129 -18.19 -14.85 12.46
N ASP A 130 -17.93 -16.06 11.97
CA ASP A 130 -18.32 -17.29 12.66
C ASP A 130 -17.26 -17.71 13.68
N GLU A 131 -17.58 -17.54 14.96
CA GLU A 131 -16.75 -17.99 16.07
C GLU A 131 -16.99 -19.49 16.32
N PRO A 132 -15.98 -20.36 16.11
CA PRO A 132 -16.14 -21.79 16.36
C PRO A 132 -16.28 -22.04 17.87
N ILE A 133 -17.34 -22.76 18.25
CA ILE A 133 -17.56 -23.17 19.63
C ILE A 133 -16.99 -24.59 19.81
N PHE A 134 -16.01 -24.71 20.70
CA PHE A 134 -15.43 -25.99 21.08
C PHE A 134 -15.95 -26.43 22.45
N GLN A 135 -16.32 -27.70 22.56
CA GLN A 135 -16.56 -28.37 23.84
C GLN A 135 -15.82 -29.71 23.85
N GLY A 136 -15.04 -29.95 24.90
CA GLY A 136 -14.25 -31.19 25.01
C GLY A 136 -13.20 -31.37 23.89
N GLY A 137 -12.74 -30.29 23.25
CA GLY A 137 -11.77 -30.35 22.14
C GLY A 137 -12.38 -30.63 20.77
N VAL A 138 -13.69 -30.85 20.69
CA VAL A 138 -14.43 -31.04 19.43
C VAL A 138 -15.19 -29.75 19.10
N GLN A 139 -15.20 -29.35 17.83
CA GLN A 139 -16.03 -28.23 17.37
C GLN A 139 -17.49 -28.67 17.34
N VAL A 140 -18.33 -28.06 18.20
CA VAL A 140 -19.74 -28.43 18.39
C VAL A 140 -20.67 -27.48 17.62
N GLY A 141 -20.18 -26.30 17.22
CA GLY A 141 -20.97 -25.38 16.41
C GLY A 141 -20.23 -24.09 16.06
N VAL A 142 -21.00 -23.13 15.56
CA VAL A 142 -20.52 -21.78 15.25
C VAL A 142 -21.47 -20.74 15.84
N LYS A 143 -20.93 -19.62 16.32
CA LYS A 143 -21.69 -18.47 16.77
C LYS A 143 -21.31 -17.26 15.95
N ARG A 144 -22.29 -16.62 15.31
CA ARG A 144 -22.08 -15.36 14.62
C ARG A 144 -21.73 -14.27 15.63
N ARG A 145 -20.58 -13.62 15.45
CA ARG A 145 -20.09 -12.49 16.25
C ARG A 145 -19.89 -11.26 15.39
N TYR A 146 -20.21 -10.11 15.94
CA TYR A 146 -20.01 -8.81 15.31
C TYR A 146 -18.91 -8.05 16.06
N SER A 147 -18.13 -7.26 15.32
CA SER A 147 -17.07 -6.43 15.88
C SER A 147 -17.51 -4.97 15.99
N ASP A 148 -18.03 -4.57 17.16
CA ASP A 148 -18.40 -3.18 17.44
C ASP A 148 -17.21 -2.22 17.31
N ALA A 149 -15.99 -2.70 17.57
CA ALA A 149 -14.76 -1.92 17.41
C ALA A 149 -14.49 -1.58 15.94
N SER A 150 -14.68 -2.54 15.04
CA SER A 150 -14.53 -2.34 13.59
C SER A 150 -15.59 -1.36 13.07
N LEU A 151 -16.84 -1.55 13.48
CA LEU A 151 -17.93 -0.64 13.11
C LEU A 151 -17.68 0.79 13.60
N ARG A 152 -17.26 0.94 14.86
CA ARG A 152 -16.94 2.25 15.44
C ARG A 152 -15.77 2.93 14.73
N MET A 153 -14.75 2.17 14.34
CA MET A 153 -13.62 2.71 13.58
C MET A 153 -14.06 3.25 12.21
N LEU A 154 -14.90 2.52 11.49
CA LEU A 154 -15.45 2.97 10.20
C LEU A 154 -16.31 4.22 10.36
N MET A 155 -17.17 4.27 11.37
CA MET A 155 -17.97 5.47 11.67
C MET A 155 -17.08 6.68 11.99
N GLN A 156 -16.01 6.50 12.77
CA GLN A 156 -15.06 7.57 13.08
C GLN A 156 -14.25 8.02 11.86
N ALA A 157 -13.87 7.10 10.98
CA ALA A 157 -13.19 7.45 9.73
C ALA A 157 -14.09 8.31 8.84
N ARG A 158 -15.35 7.92 8.70
CA ARG A 158 -16.36 8.69 7.96
C ARG A 158 -16.60 10.07 8.54
N THR A 159 -16.79 10.21 9.85
CA THR A 159 -17.00 11.53 10.48
C THR A 159 -15.78 12.43 10.35
N ARG A 160 -14.56 11.87 10.40
CA ARG A 160 -13.33 12.63 10.11
C ARG A 160 -13.26 13.08 8.65
N ALA A 161 -13.62 12.21 7.70
CA ALA A 161 -13.68 12.57 6.29
C ALA A 161 -14.71 13.68 6.04
N GLU A 162 -15.89 13.58 6.66
CA GLU A 162 -16.94 14.61 6.61
C GLU A 162 -16.45 15.95 7.21
N ALA A 163 -15.81 15.92 8.39
CA ALA A 163 -15.23 17.11 9.02
C ALA A 163 -14.09 17.71 8.17
N ALA A 164 -13.32 16.88 7.47
CA ALA A 164 -12.31 17.32 6.53
C ALA A 164 -12.92 17.75 5.18
N GLY A 165 -14.23 17.60 4.97
CA GLY A 165 -14.94 17.86 3.73
C GLY A 165 -14.38 17.05 2.55
N MET A 166 -14.10 15.78 2.78
CA MET A 166 -13.58 14.78 1.83
C MET A 166 -14.66 13.74 1.43
N THR A 167 -15.92 14.00 1.79
CA THR A 167 -17.06 13.20 1.34
C THR A 167 -17.43 13.60 -0.07
N MET A 168 -17.48 12.64 -0.99
CA MET A 168 -17.94 12.87 -2.37
C MET A 168 -19.30 13.58 -2.34
N PRO A 169 -19.46 14.72 -3.06
CA PRO A 169 -20.76 15.34 -3.22
C PRO A 169 -21.67 14.41 -4.03
N ASP A 170 -22.98 14.56 -3.86
CA ASP A 170 -23.95 13.81 -4.65
C ASP A 170 -23.81 14.18 -6.13
N LEU A 171 -23.32 13.24 -6.93
CA LEU A 171 -23.06 13.43 -8.35
C LEU A 171 -24.32 13.79 -9.15
N ALA A 172 -25.51 13.43 -8.65
CA ALA A 172 -26.77 13.73 -9.32
C ALA A 172 -27.18 15.21 -9.18
N THR A 173 -26.70 15.90 -8.15
CA THR A 173 -27.12 17.27 -7.82
C THR A 173 -25.96 18.28 -7.81
N ALA A 174 -24.72 17.80 -7.79
CA ALA A 174 -23.52 18.64 -7.72
C ALA A 174 -23.28 19.44 -9.01
N SER A 175 -22.92 20.71 -8.88
CA SER A 175 -22.46 21.52 -10.00
C SER A 175 -21.03 21.13 -10.39
N ILE A 176 -20.65 21.36 -11.66
CA ILE A 176 -19.29 21.10 -12.16
C ILE A 176 -18.24 21.83 -11.31
N GLU A 177 -18.53 23.04 -10.85
CA GLU A 177 -17.63 23.80 -9.97
C GLU A 177 -17.41 23.10 -8.62
N THR A 178 -18.48 22.57 -8.00
CA THR A 178 -18.36 21.81 -6.76
C THR A 178 -17.59 20.49 -6.94
N LEU A 179 -17.77 19.83 -8.08
CA LEU A 179 -17.01 18.62 -8.43
C LEU A 179 -15.53 18.93 -8.65
N ASN A 180 -15.19 20.01 -9.33
CA ASN A 180 -13.80 20.46 -9.53
C ASN A 180 -13.15 20.85 -8.20
N ALA A 181 -13.86 21.62 -7.35
CA ALA A 181 -13.36 21.99 -6.04
C ALA A 181 -13.12 20.77 -5.14
N PHE A 182 -14.00 19.77 -5.21
CA PHE A 182 -13.82 18.50 -4.52
C PHE A 182 -12.61 17.74 -5.06
N ALA A 183 -12.50 17.59 -6.39
CA ALA A 183 -11.39 16.89 -7.05
C ALA A 183 -10.04 17.55 -6.73
N GLU A 184 -9.97 18.88 -6.74
CA GLU A 184 -8.77 19.62 -6.34
C GLU A 184 -8.38 19.37 -4.88
N LYS A 185 -9.38 19.30 -3.98
CA LYS A 185 -9.15 19.07 -2.56
C LYS A 185 -8.72 17.62 -2.30
N ALA A 186 -9.32 16.66 -2.98
CA ALA A 186 -8.95 15.25 -2.94
C ALA A 186 -7.52 15.04 -3.49
N ALA A 187 -7.18 15.67 -4.62
CA ALA A 187 -5.84 15.65 -5.18
C ALA A 187 -4.82 16.18 -4.19
N ARG A 188 -5.07 17.37 -3.60
CA ARG A 188 -4.19 17.96 -2.58
C ARG A 188 -4.00 17.04 -1.38
N HIS A 189 -5.06 16.36 -0.95
CA HIS A 189 -4.97 15.40 0.14
C HIS A 189 -4.11 14.18 -0.20
N ALA A 190 -4.18 13.70 -1.45
CA ALA A 190 -3.34 12.63 -1.97
C ALA A 190 -1.90 13.08 -2.32
N GLY A 191 -1.53 14.34 -2.04
CA GLY A 191 -0.21 14.89 -2.38
C GLY A 191 -0.04 15.24 -3.87
N GLY A 192 -1.13 15.25 -4.64
CA GLY A 192 -1.16 15.69 -6.03
C GLY A 192 -1.85 17.04 -6.21
N THR A 193 -1.81 17.57 -7.41
CA THR A 193 -2.56 18.78 -7.80
C THR A 193 -3.37 18.45 -9.04
N PHE A 194 -4.69 18.65 -8.99
CA PHE A 194 -5.60 18.35 -10.11
C PHE A 194 -5.38 19.30 -11.30
N LEU A 195 -5.00 20.54 -11.01
CA LEU A 195 -4.67 21.58 -11.98
C LEU A 195 -3.55 22.42 -11.38
N GLU A 196 -2.33 22.30 -11.89
CA GLU A 196 -1.38 23.38 -11.69
C GLU A 196 -1.92 24.60 -12.43
N LYS A 197 -2.31 25.66 -11.71
CA LYS A 197 -2.28 27.05 -12.22
C LYS A 197 -0.82 27.50 -12.44
N GLY A 198 -0.01 26.66 -13.09
CA GLY A 198 1.45 26.69 -13.02
C GLY A 198 2.19 26.55 -14.34
N HIS A 199 1.48 26.47 -15.48
CA HIS A 199 1.97 26.99 -16.75
C HIS A 199 0.78 27.71 -17.38
N GLY A 200 0.98 28.91 -17.92
CA GLY A 200 -0.08 29.76 -18.47
C GLY A 200 -0.73 29.22 -19.74
N MET A 201 -1.12 27.94 -19.75
CA MET A 201 -1.74 27.28 -20.87
C MET A 201 -3.25 27.37 -20.72
N SER A 202 -3.89 28.05 -21.67
CA SER A 202 -5.34 28.11 -21.76
C SER A 202 -5.95 26.71 -21.90
N GLN A 203 -7.24 26.55 -21.61
CA GLN A 203 -7.95 25.27 -21.81
C GLN A 203 -7.74 24.72 -23.23
N ALA A 204 -7.71 25.59 -24.23
CA ALA A 204 -7.43 25.23 -25.63
C ALA A 204 -6.02 24.67 -25.83
N GLU A 205 -5.03 25.13 -25.05
CA GLU A 205 -3.66 24.64 -25.12
C GLU A 205 -3.50 23.28 -24.42
N VAL A 206 -4.24 23.06 -23.33
CA VAL A 206 -4.32 21.74 -22.67
C VAL A 206 -4.97 20.73 -23.63
N ASP A 207 -6.09 21.10 -24.25
CA ASP A 207 -6.79 20.26 -25.23
C ASP A 207 -5.90 19.97 -26.45
N ALA A 208 -5.15 20.97 -26.94
CA ALA A 208 -4.19 20.78 -28.02
C ALA A 208 -3.03 19.85 -27.64
N ALA A 209 -2.53 19.93 -26.40
CA ALA A 209 -1.49 19.03 -25.90
C ALA A 209 -2.00 17.59 -25.76
N LEU A 210 -3.25 17.41 -25.33
CA LEU A 210 -3.92 16.13 -25.21
C LEU A 210 -4.12 15.48 -26.59
N MET A 211 -4.60 16.26 -27.57
CA MET A 211 -4.73 15.81 -28.96
C MET A 211 -3.39 15.42 -29.56
N LYS A 212 -2.33 16.20 -29.34
CA LYS A 212 -0.97 15.85 -29.78
C LYS A 212 -0.50 14.51 -29.20
N ARG A 213 -0.74 14.27 -27.90
CA ARG A 213 -0.38 12.98 -27.26
C ARG A 213 -1.17 11.80 -27.82
N LEU A 214 -2.45 12.00 -28.15
CA LEU A 214 -3.26 10.98 -28.81
C LEU A 214 -2.74 10.66 -30.21
N ASP A 215 -2.30 11.67 -30.97
CA ASP A 215 -1.68 11.48 -32.28
C ASP A 215 -0.31 10.78 -32.21
N ASP A 216 0.51 11.14 -31.22
CA ASP A 216 1.79 10.47 -30.94
C ASP A 216 1.57 8.97 -30.59
N LEU A 217 0.53 8.67 -29.83
CA LEU A 217 0.14 7.29 -29.52
C LEU A 217 -0.40 6.55 -30.75
N ALA A 218 -1.19 7.23 -31.60
CA ALA A 218 -1.71 6.66 -32.84
C ALA A 218 -0.60 6.39 -33.87
N THR A 219 0.42 7.25 -33.94
CA THR A 219 1.60 7.05 -34.77
C THR A 219 2.52 5.98 -34.20
N HIS A 220 2.73 5.94 -32.88
CA HIS A 220 3.49 4.87 -32.25
C HIS A 220 2.84 3.50 -32.47
N ARG A 221 1.51 3.40 -32.31
CA ARG A 221 0.76 2.17 -32.59
C ARG A 221 0.82 1.76 -34.06
N ARG A 222 0.73 2.72 -34.99
CA ARG A 222 0.95 2.46 -36.44
C ARG A 222 2.36 1.97 -36.73
N SER A 223 3.40 2.62 -36.18
CA SER A 223 4.79 2.20 -36.36
C SER A 223 5.05 0.81 -35.76
N LYS A 224 4.35 0.46 -34.68
CA LYS A 224 4.44 -0.86 -34.04
C LYS A 224 3.73 -1.93 -34.89
N VAL A 225 2.59 -1.60 -35.50
CA VAL A 225 1.91 -2.46 -36.48
C VAL A 225 2.77 -2.64 -37.74
N GLU A 226 3.41 -1.58 -38.24
CA GLU A 226 4.33 -1.63 -39.37
C GLU A 226 5.62 -2.40 -39.04
N GLN A 227 6.18 -2.24 -37.84
CA GLN A 227 7.32 -3.04 -37.36
C GLN A 227 6.94 -4.50 -37.21
N CYS A 228 5.79 -4.82 -36.63
CA CYS A 228 5.26 -6.19 -36.61
C CYS A 228 5.08 -6.71 -38.05
N GLY A 229 4.51 -5.91 -38.96
CA GLY A 229 4.38 -6.26 -40.38
C GLY A 229 5.72 -6.47 -41.10
N LYS A 230 6.76 -5.71 -40.74
CA LYS A 230 8.12 -5.86 -41.28
C LYS A 230 8.81 -7.11 -40.77
N VAL A 231 8.68 -7.38 -39.47
CA VAL A 231 9.13 -8.65 -38.84
C VAL A 231 8.39 -9.84 -39.46
N TRP A 232 7.12 -9.68 -39.80
CA TRP A 232 6.30 -10.67 -40.52
C TRP A 232 6.74 -10.92 -41.98
N LEU A 233 7.17 -9.87 -42.70
CA LEU A 233 7.66 -9.97 -44.07
C LEU A 233 9.10 -10.51 -44.14
N GLU A 234 9.96 -10.16 -43.18
CA GLU A 234 11.36 -10.62 -43.10
C GLU A 234 11.48 -12.05 -42.54
N GLY A 235 10.48 -12.52 -41.77
CA GLY A 235 10.40 -13.88 -41.23
C GLY A 235 9.90 -14.96 -42.19
N GLY A 236 9.63 -14.63 -43.46
CA GLY A 236 9.31 -15.60 -44.51
C GLY A 236 7.89 -16.21 -44.47
N GLY A 237 6.92 -15.53 -43.83
CA GLY A 237 5.58 -16.10 -43.58
C GLY A 237 4.47 -15.75 -44.57
N TYR A 238 4.70 -14.92 -45.59
CA TYR A 238 3.64 -14.51 -46.53
C TYR A 238 4.05 -14.66 -47.99
N SER A 239 3.41 -15.59 -48.70
CA SER A 239 3.35 -15.61 -50.16
C SER A 239 2.09 -14.87 -50.60
N PRO A 240 2.14 -13.92 -51.57
CA PRO A 240 0.99 -13.14 -52.04
C PRO A 240 -0.19 -13.97 -52.58
N GLU A 241 0.02 -15.26 -52.86
CA GLU A 241 -0.96 -16.19 -53.41
C GLU A 241 -1.74 -16.95 -52.31
N MET A 242 -1.38 -16.79 -51.03
CA MET A 242 -1.96 -17.58 -49.93
C MET A 242 -3.33 -17.05 -49.51
N THR A 243 -4.31 -17.94 -49.44
CA THR A 243 -5.70 -17.60 -49.12
C THR A 243 -5.94 -17.44 -47.61
N VAL A 244 -6.99 -16.71 -47.24
CA VAL A 244 -7.37 -16.43 -45.83
C VAL A 244 -7.65 -17.71 -45.03
N GLU A 245 -8.10 -18.78 -45.69
CA GLU A 245 -8.37 -20.08 -45.05
C GLU A 245 -7.08 -20.86 -44.74
N GLU A 246 -6.05 -20.73 -45.57
CA GLU A 246 -4.74 -21.35 -45.36
C GLU A 246 -3.97 -20.65 -44.22
N ALA A 247 -4.08 -19.32 -44.12
CA ALA A 247 -3.49 -18.56 -43.02
C ALA A 247 -4.14 -18.86 -41.65
N LYS A 248 -5.45 -19.18 -41.63
CA LYS A 248 -6.15 -19.58 -40.40
C LYS A 248 -5.69 -20.94 -39.87
N LYS A 249 -5.48 -21.93 -40.74
CA LYS A 249 -5.00 -23.26 -40.34
C LYS A 249 -3.64 -23.22 -39.64
N PHE A 250 -2.75 -22.31 -40.05
CA PHE A 250 -1.44 -22.14 -39.42
C PHE A 250 -1.52 -21.60 -37.98
N TRP A 251 -2.59 -20.88 -37.64
CA TRP A 251 -2.80 -20.27 -36.32
C TRP A 251 -3.56 -21.14 -35.33
N ASP A 252 -4.27 -22.17 -35.78
CA ASP A 252 -5.06 -23.06 -34.92
C ASP A 252 -4.28 -24.35 -34.50
N GLU A 253 -3.02 -24.53 -34.93
CA GLU A 253 -2.18 -25.70 -34.59
C GLU A 253 -1.05 -25.43 -33.56
N GLU A 254 -0.98 -24.25 -32.93
CA GLU A 254 -0.17 -23.96 -31.71
C GLU A 254 -1.05 -23.78 -30.46
#